data_AF-A0A7U3D090-F1
#
_entry.id   AF-A0A7U3D090-F1
#
_cell.length_a   1.000
_cell.length_b   1.000
_cell.length_c   1.000
_cell.angle_alpha   90.00
_cell.angle_beta   90.00
_cell.angle_gamma   90.00
#
_symmetry.space_group_name_H-M   'P 1'
#
loop_
_entity.id
_entity.type
_entity.pdbx_description
1 polymer ?
#
loop_
_entity_poly.entity_id
_entity_poly.type
_entity_poly.pdbx_seq_one_letter_code
_entity_poly.pdbx_strand_id
1 'polypeptide(L)'
;MGEQKRKLEAKNTILFLGSLVVAIMFITSYAASGNSSNSSTTTTVAYNYSGAVPMTGTANAIVANYTDSPTITISSSSYNSSELAVTNYLNSLENNGAIITYSPSGNQFSVLLNNSMSAYELQEELYSRFGSNATVSGTVYIRLPKTVRMYEGTQGFTLNAPTSEYAVKISPLPSLGSNASVHILALISSKGQFLPNQTEVTVLG
;
A
#
# COMPACT_ATOMS: atom_id res chain seq x y z
N MET A 1 37.47 -71.69 -26.97
CA MET A 1 37.53 -70.22 -27.20
C MET A 1 36.18 -69.48 -27.04
N GLY A 2 35.02 -70.15 -27.03
CA GLY A 2 33.71 -69.47 -26.98
C GLY A 2 33.19 -69.07 -25.59
N GLU A 3 33.62 -69.73 -24.51
CA GLU A 3 33.03 -69.52 -23.17
C GLU A 3 33.62 -68.28 -22.45
N GLN A 4 34.92 -68.04 -22.62
CA GLN A 4 35.61 -66.84 -22.13
C GLN A 4 35.06 -65.56 -22.79
N LYS A 5 34.75 -65.62 -24.10
CA LYS A 5 34.19 -64.50 -24.86
C LYS A 5 32.77 -64.15 -24.39
N ARG A 6 31.92 -65.15 -24.14
CA ARG A 6 30.57 -64.94 -23.58
C ARG A 6 30.59 -64.38 -22.15
N LYS A 7 31.53 -64.80 -21.31
CA LYS A 7 31.69 -64.24 -19.95
C LYS A 7 32.19 -62.79 -19.99
N LEU A 8 33.04 -62.43 -20.94
CA LEU A 8 33.50 -61.05 -21.14
C LEU A 8 32.40 -60.15 -21.68
N GLU A 9 31.61 -60.64 -22.66
CA GLU A 9 30.44 -59.92 -23.19
C GLU A 9 29.37 -59.73 -22.11
N ALA A 10 29.10 -60.73 -21.27
CA ALA A 10 28.18 -60.61 -20.14
C ALA A 10 28.67 -59.59 -19.09
N LYS A 11 29.96 -59.59 -18.76
CA LYS A 11 30.55 -58.60 -17.84
C LYS A 11 30.48 -57.18 -18.38
N ASN A 12 30.76 -56.98 -19.67
CA ASN A 12 30.66 -55.67 -20.30
C ASN A 12 29.21 -55.15 -20.36
N THR A 13 28.24 -56.03 -20.60
CA THR A 13 26.82 -55.67 -20.57
C THR A 13 26.35 -55.28 -19.17
N ILE A 14 26.79 -56.00 -18.14
CA ILE A 14 26.46 -55.69 -16.73
C ILE A 14 27.10 -54.36 -16.31
N LEU A 15 28.36 -54.11 -16.68
CA LEU A 15 29.03 -52.84 -16.42
C LEU A 15 28.35 -51.67 -17.14
N PHE A 16 27.90 -51.88 -18.38
CA PHE A 16 27.13 -50.88 -19.13
C PHE A 16 25.79 -50.58 -18.45
N LEU A 17 25.01 -51.61 -18.07
CA LEU A 17 23.75 -51.44 -17.34
C LEU A 17 23.95 -50.70 -16.00
N GLY A 18 25.00 -51.06 -15.25
CA GLY A 18 25.35 -50.38 -14.01
C GLY A 18 25.68 -48.90 -14.22
N SER A 19 26.47 -48.58 -15.26
CA SER A 19 26.81 -47.19 -15.61
C SER A 19 25.59 -46.37 -16.04
N LEU A 20 24.63 -46.99 -16.72
CA LEU A 20 23.40 -46.34 -17.17
C LEU A 20 22.49 -45.98 -16.00
N VAL A 21 22.34 -46.87 -15.01
CA VAL A 21 21.57 -46.60 -13.79
C VAL A 21 22.17 -45.44 -13.00
N VAL A 22 23.49 -45.42 -12.84
CA VAL A 22 24.20 -44.33 -12.17
C VAL A 22 24.02 -43.01 -12.94
N ALA A 23 24.14 -43.02 -14.27
CA ALA A 23 23.91 -41.84 -15.09
C ALA A 23 22.47 -41.29 -14.96
N ILE A 24 21.46 -42.16 -14.94
CA ILE A 24 20.05 -41.77 -14.72
C ILE A 24 19.87 -41.14 -13.33
N MET A 25 20.46 -41.74 -12.28
CA MET A 25 20.40 -41.18 -10.92
C MET A 25 21.06 -39.80 -10.82
N PHE A 26 22.18 -39.58 -11.50
CA PHE A 26 22.82 -38.26 -11.54
C PHE A 26 21.95 -37.25 -12.31
N ILE A 27 21.39 -37.61 -13.47
CA ILE A 27 20.53 -36.72 -14.26
C ILE A 27 19.26 -36.32 -13.47
N THR A 28 18.60 -37.26 -12.78
CA THR A 28 17.42 -36.93 -11.96
C THR A 28 17.78 -36.09 -10.74
N SER A 29 18.97 -36.27 -10.15
CA SER A 29 19.46 -35.43 -9.06
C SER A 29 19.73 -33.99 -9.50
N TYR A 30 20.32 -33.79 -10.68
CA TYR A 30 20.52 -32.45 -11.25
C TYR A 30 19.21 -31.81 -11.72
N ALA A 31 18.23 -32.59 -12.21
CA ALA A 31 16.90 -32.08 -12.55
C ALA A 31 16.08 -31.65 -11.31
N ALA A 32 16.25 -32.34 -10.17
CA ALA A 32 15.64 -31.95 -8.90
C ALA A 32 16.34 -30.74 -8.23
N SER A 33 17.64 -30.55 -8.48
CA SER A 33 18.42 -29.43 -7.94
C SER A 33 18.40 -28.18 -8.83
N GLY A 34 18.00 -28.32 -10.09
CA GLY A 34 18.03 -27.27 -11.11
C GLY A 34 16.69 -26.56 -11.29
N ASN A 35 15.96 -26.27 -10.21
CA ASN A 35 14.90 -25.26 -10.18
C ASN A 35 14.41 -25.00 -8.75
N SER A 36 15.32 -24.57 -7.86
CA SER A 36 14.91 -23.74 -6.72
C SER A 36 14.62 -22.31 -7.18
N SER A 37 13.82 -22.16 -8.24
CA SER A 37 12.96 -20.99 -8.32
C SER A 37 12.02 -21.11 -7.13
N ASN A 38 12.13 -20.19 -6.17
CA ASN A 38 11.11 -19.92 -5.16
C ASN A 38 9.80 -19.63 -5.90
N SER A 39 9.15 -20.68 -6.39
CA SER A 39 7.78 -20.62 -6.82
C SER A 39 7.03 -20.51 -5.52
N SER A 40 6.77 -19.27 -5.10
CA SER A 40 5.77 -18.99 -4.09
C SER A 40 4.51 -19.68 -4.58
N THR A 41 4.25 -20.89 -4.06
CA THR A 41 3.00 -21.59 -4.27
C THR A 41 1.96 -20.62 -3.76
N THR A 42 1.30 -19.92 -4.69
CA THR A 42 0.16 -19.10 -4.35
C THR A 42 -0.93 -20.12 -4.09
N THR A 43 -0.96 -20.63 -2.86
CA THR A 43 -2.03 -21.48 -2.40
C THR A 43 -3.27 -20.60 -2.43
N THR A 44 -4.04 -20.71 -3.51
CA THR A 44 -5.36 -20.10 -3.60
C THR A 44 -6.23 -20.84 -2.60
N VAL A 45 -6.23 -20.38 -1.35
CA VAL A 45 -7.11 -20.94 -0.31
C VAL A 45 -8.53 -20.70 -0.79
N ALA A 46 -9.25 -21.79 -1.07
CA ALA A 46 -10.64 -21.71 -1.50
C ALA A 46 -11.47 -21.02 -0.40
N TYR A 47 -12.18 -19.98 -0.79
CA TYR A 47 -12.95 -19.13 0.12
C TYR A 47 -14.27 -19.83 0.47
N ASN A 48 -14.26 -20.67 1.52
CA ASN A 48 -15.37 -21.55 1.87
C ASN A 48 -16.08 -21.08 3.16
N TYR A 49 -16.62 -19.86 3.15
CA TYR A 49 -17.41 -19.34 4.26
C TYR A 49 -18.91 -19.34 3.91
N SER A 50 -19.76 -19.64 4.90
CA SER A 50 -21.22 -19.63 4.74
C SER A 50 -21.83 -18.24 4.78
N GLY A 51 -21.07 -17.22 5.19
CA GLY A 51 -21.50 -15.84 5.34
C GLY A 51 -20.36 -14.84 5.11
N ALA A 52 -20.63 -13.57 5.39
CA ALA A 52 -19.63 -12.53 5.28
C ALA A 52 -18.71 -12.50 6.52
N VAL A 53 -17.42 -12.32 6.31
CA VAL A 53 -16.37 -12.46 7.34
C VAL A 53 -15.62 -11.14 7.49
N PRO A 54 -15.42 -10.63 8.71
CA PRO A 54 -14.58 -9.46 8.93
C PRO A 54 -13.12 -9.84 8.72
N MET A 55 -12.42 -9.04 7.91
CA MET A 55 -11.00 -9.21 7.65
C MET A 55 -10.27 -7.88 7.78
N THR A 56 -8.99 -7.97 8.14
CA THR A 56 -8.09 -6.82 8.22
C THR A 56 -6.94 -6.97 7.24
N GLY A 57 -6.42 -5.86 6.73
CA GLY A 57 -5.29 -5.87 5.82
C GLY A 57 -4.51 -4.58 5.91
N THR A 58 -3.31 -4.60 5.35
CA THR A 58 -2.52 -3.39 5.13
C THR A 58 -2.17 -3.27 3.66
N ALA A 59 -2.17 -2.04 3.15
CA ALA A 59 -1.82 -1.77 1.78
C ALA A 59 -1.18 -0.38 1.65
N ASN A 60 -0.46 -0.19 0.56
CA ASN A 60 -0.05 1.14 0.12
C ASN A 60 -1.13 1.68 -0.82
N ALA A 61 -1.96 2.59 -0.32
CA ALA A 61 -2.95 3.29 -1.11
C ALA A 61 -2.31 4.47 -1.84
N ILE A 62 -2.87 4.87 -2.98
CA ILE A 62 -2.40 6.02 -3.77
C ILE A 62 -3.23 7.24 -3.39
N VAL A 63 -2.56 8.35 -3.10
CA VAL A 63 -3.20 9.66 -2.90
C VAL A 63 -3.76 10.16 -4.23
N ALA A 64 -5.08 10.23 -4.34
CA ALA A 64 -5.78 10.58 -5.56
C ALA A 64 -6.17 12.06 -5.61
N ASN A 65 -6.63 12.63 -4.50
CA ASN A 65 -7.04 14.04 -4.42
C ASN A 65 -7.08 14.56 -2.96
N TYR A 66 -7.33 15.85 -2.79
CA TYR A 66 -7.55 16.51 -1.50
C TYR A 66 -8.91 17.19 -1.47
N THR A 67 -9.43 17.46 -0.28
CA THR A 67 -10.53 18.41 -0.10
C THR A 67 -10.00 19.85 -0.12
N ASP A 68 -10.84 20.78 -0.57
CA ASP A 68 -10.53 22.21 -0.62
C ASP A 68 -10.63 22.92 0.74
N SER A 69 -10.88 22.18 1.83
CA SER A 69 -11.07 22.71 3.18
C SER A 69 -10.02 22.23 4.20
N PRO A 70 -8.73 22.52 4.01
CA PRO A 70 -7.69 22.14 4.97
C PRO A 70 -7.74 22.97 6.25
N THR A 71 -7.11 22.44 7.30
CA THR A 71 -6.87 23.13 8.56
C THR A 71 -5.38 23.30 8.77
N ILE A 72 -4.94 24.55 8.94
CA ILE A 72 -3.59 24.88 9.36
C ILE A 72 -3.55 24.84 10.89
N THR A 73 -2.55 24.19 11.48
CA THR A 73 -2.28 24.21 12.91
C THR A 73 -0.90 24.80 13.16
N ILE A 74 -0.83 25.84 14.00
CA ILE A 74 0.42 26.45 14.45
C ILE A 74 0.83 25.82 15.79
N SER A 75 2.12 25.53 15.96
CA SER A 75 2.65 25.03 17.23
C SER A 75 2.45 26.07 18.34
N SER A 76 1.92 25.64 19.50
CA SER A 76 1.55 26.54 20.60
C SER A 76 2.74 27.37 21.13
N SER A 77 3.95 26.83 21.06
CA SER A 77 5.20 27.52 21.43
C SER A 77 5.56 28.67 20.49
N SER A 78 5.02 28.68 19.28
CA SER A 78 5.32 29.66 18.23
C SER A 78 4.11 30.52 17.87
N TYR A 79 2.96 30.31 18.52
CA TYR A 79 1.70 30.94 18.16
C TYR A 79 1.79 32.46 18.21
N ASN A 80 2.19 33.05 19.35
CA ASN A 80 2.24 34.51 19.49
C ASN A 80 3.24 35.19 18.52
N SER A 81 4.29 34.48 18.10
CA SER A 81 5.26 35.00 17.12
C SER A 81 4.86 34.76 15.67
N SER A 82 3.97 33.80 15.40
CA SER A 82 3.61 33.35 14.04
C SER A 82 2.17 33.66 13.64
N GLU A 83 1.26 33.91 14.58
CA GLU A 83 -0.16 34.18 14.33
C GLU A 83 -0.36 35.36 13.39
N LEU A 84 0.26 36.50 13.70
CA LEU A 84 0.17 37.69 12.86
C LEU A 84 0.76 37.44 11.47
N ALA A 85 1.86 36.69 11.39
CA ALA A 85 2.53 36.39 10.13
C ALA A 85 1.70 35.43 9.25
N VAL A 86 1.10 34.40 9.84
CA VAL A 86 0.18 33.48 9.16
C VAL A 86 -1.10 34.21 8.75
N THR A 87 -1.65 35.07 9.60
CA THR A 87 -2.83 35.89 9.28
C THR A 87 -2.55 36.83 8.10
N ASN A 88 -1.41 37.53 8.12
CA ASN A 88 -1.00 38.39 7.00
C ASN A 88 -0.80 37.60 5.71
N TYR A 89 -0.23 36.40 5.81
CA TYR A 89 -0.06 35.51 4.66
C TYR A 89 -1.42 35.06 4.09
N LEU A 90 -2.34 34.60 4.94
CA LEU A 90 -3.69 34.19 4.51
C LEU A 90 -4.49 35.36 3.91
N ASN A 91 -4.40 36.56 4.50
CA ASN A 91 -4.98 37.77 3.91
C ASN A 91 -4.43 38.06 2.50
N SER A 92 -3.12 37.87 2.29
CA SER A 92 -2.54 38.02 0.95
C SER A 92 -3.07 36.98 -0.02
N LEU A 93 -3.26 35.72 0.42
CA LEU A 93 -3.83 34.68 -0.42
C LEU A 93 -5.29 34.95 -0.78
N GLU A 94 -6.08 35.47 0.17
CA GLU A 94 -7.49 35.83 -0.03
C GLU A 94 -7.60 37.00 -1.03
N ASN A 95 -6.80 38.05 -0.84
CA ASN A 95 -6.77 39.21 -1.76
C ASN A 95 -6.30 38.83 -3.18
N ASN A 96 -5.44 37.82 -3.30
CA ASN A 96 -4.97 37.31 -4.60
C ASN A 96 -5.92 36.26 -5.20
N GLY A 97 -7.00 35.89 -4.52
CA GLY A 97 -7.98 34.89 -4.98
C GLY A 97 -7.49 33.44 -4.96
N ALA A 98 -6.38 33.15 -4.28
CA ALA A 98 -5.86 31.79 -4.11
C ALA A 98 -6.68 30.98 -3.10
N ILE A 99 -7.24 31.66 -2.10
CA ILE A 99 -8.22 31.10 -1.16
C ILE A 99 -9.52 31.92 -1.25
N ILE A 100 -10.64 31.29 -0.91
CA ILE A 100 -11.95 31.94 -0.81
C ILE A 100 -12.07 32.69 0.50
N THR A 101 -11.70 32.05 1.62
CA THR A 101 -11.75 32.64 2.96
C THR A 101 -10.97 31.77 3.95
N TYR A 102 -10.78 32.28 5.18
CA TYR A 102 -10.28 31.51 6.30
C TYR A 102 -10.93 31.95 7.62
N SER A 103 -10.99 31.05 8.59
CA SER A 103 -11.55 31.30 9.92
C SER A 103 -10.57 30.87 11.01
N PRO A 104 -10.06 31.81 11.83
CA PRO A 104 -9.16 31.49 12.93
C PRO A 104 -9.92 30.91 14.13
N SER A 105 -9.31 29.96 14.83
CA SER A 105 -9.80 29.37 16.08
C SER A 105 -8.63 28.90 16.94
N GLY A 106 -8.22 29.74 17.92
CA GLY A 106 -7.02 29.47 18.71
C GLY A 106 -5.79 29.29 17.81
N ASN A 107 -5.03 28.21 18.01
CA ASN A 107 -3.85 27.92 17.19
C ASN A 107 -4.15 27.27 15.83
N GLN A 108 -5.40 27.33 15.36
CA GLN A 108 -5.83 26.72 14.11
C GLN A 108 -6.48 27.73 13.17
N PHE A 109 -6.35 27.49 11.87
CA PHE A 109 -7.01 28.26 10.81
C PHE A 109 -7.71 27.27 9.88
N SER A 110 -9.04 27.31 9.85
CA SER A 110 -9.82 26.60 8.85
C SER A 110 -9.80 27.41 7.56
N VAL A 111 -9.26 26.85 6.48
CA VAL A 111 -9.11 27.56 5.20
C VAL A 111 -10.05 26.94 4.18
N LEU A 112 -10.67 27.78 3.36
CA LEU A 112 -11.39 27.35 2.17
C LEU A 112 -10.59 27.78 0.94
N LEU A 113 -9.99 26.83 0.25
CA LEU A 113 -9.21 27.03 -0.95
C LEU A 113 -10.10 27.36 -2.15
N ASN A 114 -9.53 28.07 -3.11
CA ASN A 114 -10.08 28.17 -4.46
C ASN A 114 -9.35 27.16 -5.36
N ASN A 115 -9.88 26.89 -6.56
CA ASN A 115 -9.28 25.97 -7.55
C ASN A 115 -7.88 26.37 -8.04
N SER A 116 -7.36 27.52 -7.59
CA SER A 116 -6.04 28.05 -7.93
C SER A 116 -4.91 27.50 -7.06
N MET A 117 -5.22 26.82 -5.94
CA MET A 117 -4.22 26.29 -5.00
C MET A 117 -4.76 25.01 -4.35
N SER A 118 -3.92 23.98 -4.31
CA SER A 118 -4.21 22.73 -3.60
C SER A 118 -3.79 22.78 -2.13
N ALA A 119 -4.38 21.92 -1.30
CA ALA A 119 -4.02 21.82 0.12
C ALA A 119 -2.55 21.42 0.33
N TYR A 120 -1.99 20.62 -0.58
CA TYR A 120 -0.57 20.26 -0.57
C TYR A 120 0.33 21.45 -0.91
N GLU A 121 -0.01 22.27 -1.90
CA GLU A 121 0.75 23.51 -2.21
C GLU A 121 0.72 24.51 -1.05
N LEU A 122 -0.45 24.67 -0.39
CA LEU A 122 -0.55 25.48 0.81
C LEU A 122 0.41 24.99 1.91
N GLN A 123 0.56 23.66 2.06
CA GLN A 123 1.51 23.07 3.01
C GLN A 123 2.95 23.43 2.68
N GLU A 124 3.37 23.27 1.43
CA GLU A 124 4.74 23.56 0.99
C GLU A 124 5.08 25.05 1.18
N GLU A 125 4.16 25.96 0.84
CA GLU A 125 4.35 27.40 1.03
C GLU A 125 4.44 27.79 2.52
N LEU A 126 3.59 27.21 3.36
CA LEU A 126 3.64 27.45 4.81
C LEU A 126 4.92 26.89 5.41
N TYR A 127 5.35 25.69 4.99
CA TYR A 127 6.59 25.09 5.45
C TYR A 127 7.81 25.92 5.04
N SER A 128 7.84 26.47 3.82
CA SER A 128 8.89 27.37 3.35
C SER A 128 9.02 28.64 4.21
N ARG A 129 7.90 29.17 4.72
CA ARG A 129 7.87 30.43 5.48
C ARG A 129 8.05 30.24 6.98
N PHE A 130 7.47 29.18 7.53
CA PHE A 130 7.32 28.96 8.97
C PHE A 130 7.99 27.67 9.46
N GLY A 131 8.54 26.86 8.57
CA GLY A 131 9.13 25.57 8.88
C GLY A 131 8.12 24.60 9.50
N SER A 132 8.57 23.77 10.43
CA SER A 132 7.72 22.83 11.18
C SER A 132 6.76 23.50 12.18
N ASN A 133 6.74 24.84 12.27
CA ASN A 133 5.85 25.55 13.20
C ASN A 133 4.42 25.66 12.68
N ALA A 134 4.19 25.43 11.39
CA ALA A 134 2.87 25.36 10.78
C ALA A 134 2.72 24.01 10.09
N THR A 135 1.66 23.27 10.42
CA THR A 135 1.32 22.00 9.76
C THR A 135 -0.06 22.10 9.13
N VAL A 136 -0.20 21.58 7.93
CA VAL A 136 -1.50 21.50 7.25
C VAL A 136 -2.03 20.09 7.41
N SER A 137 -3.29 20.01 7.85
CA SER A 137 -4.06 18.78 7.92
C SER A 137 -5.28 18.91 7.03
N GLY A 138 -5.73 17.80 6.47
CA GLY A 138 -6.88 17.82 5.58
C GLY A 138 -7.42 16.43 5.31
N THR A 139 -8.55 16.39 4.63
CA THR A 139 -9.10 15.13 4.13
C THR A 139 -8.48 14.84 2.78
N VAL A 140 -7.91 13.64 2.65
CA VAL A 140 -7.28 13.12 1.45
C VAL A 140 -8.14 11.99 0.91
N TYR A 141 -8.39 11.99 -0.39
CA TYR A 141 -8.99 10.86 -1.08
C TYR A 141 -7.91 9.91 -1.53
N ILE A 142 -7.95 8.68 -1.03
CA ILE A 142 -7.00 7.64 -1.37
C ILE A 142 -7.68 6.51 -2.16
N ARG A 143 -6.92 5.86 -3.04
CA ARG A 143 -7.36 4.68 -3.80
C ARG A 143 -6.56 3.47 -3.37
N LEU A 144 -7.24 2.40 -3.03
CA LEU A 144 -6.59 1.12 -2.75
C LEU A 144 -5.95 0.56 -4.03
N PRO A 145 -4.85 -0.22 -3.92
CA PRO A 145 -4.32 -0.94 -5.06
C PRO A 145 -5.33 -1.97 -5.55
N LYS A 146 -5.25 -2.35 -6.84
CA LYS A 146 -6.19 -3.28 -7.48
C LYS A 146 -6.42 -4.58 -6.68
N THR A 147 -5.37 -5.06 -6.03
CA THR A 147 -5.43 -6.23 -5.15
C THR A 147 -4.84 -5.90 -3.79
N VAL A 148 -5.51 -6.33 -2.73
CA VAL A 148 -5.09 -6.15 -1.34
C VAL A 148 -4.98 -7.52 -0.67
N ARG A 149 -3.98 -7.68 0.19
CA ARG A 149 -3.87 -8.85 1.05
C ARG A 149 -4.64 -8.62 2.35
N MET A 150 -5.68 -9.40 2.55
CA MET A 150 -6.56 -9.37 3.73
C MET A 150 -6.33 -10.62 4.56
N TYR A 151 -6.62 -10.55 5.86
CA TYR A 151 -6.36 -11.60 6.82
C TYR A 151 -7.59 -11.86 7.69
N GLU A 152 -7.88 -13.14 7.91
CA GLU A 152 -8.71 -13.63 9.01
C GLU A 152 -7.78 -14.41 9.96
N GLY A 153 -7.49 -13.83 11.13
CA GLY A 153 -6.46 -14.37 12.03
C GLY A 153 -5.10 -14.42 11.32
N THR A 154 -4.54 -15.61 11.15
CA THR A 154 -3.25 -15.83 10.48
C THR A 154 -3.37 -16.19 9.01
N GLN A 155 -4.58 -16.45 8.51
CA GLN A 155 -4.82 -16.85 7.13
C GLN A 155 -4.94 -15.63 6.23
N GLY A 156 -4.08 -15.55 5.22
CA GLY A 156 -4.03 -14.42 4.29
C GLY A 156 -4.65 -14.75 2.94
N PHE A 157 -5.47 -13.85 2.43
CA PHE A 157 -6.17 -13.93 1.15
C PHE A 157 -5.81 -12.71 0.28
N THR A 158 -5.60 -12.92 -1.01
CA THR A 158 -5.42 -11.80 -1.96
C THR A 158 -6.75 -11.54 -2.65
N LEU A 159 -7.33 -10.37 -2.41
CA LEU A 159 -8.67 -10.00 -2.88
C LEU A 159 -8.59 -8.79 -3.81
N ASN A 160 -9.47 -8.73 -4.81
CA ASN A 160 -9.61 -7.53 -5.65
C ASN A 160 -10.27 -6.42 -4.85
N ALA A 161 -9.59 -5.29 -4.68
CA ALA A 161 -10.15 -4.14 -3.98
C ALA A 161 -11.16 -3.39 -4.87
N PRO A 162 -12.17 -2.72 -4.28
CA PRO A 162 -13.02 -1.80 -5.01
C PRO A 162 -12.20 -0.66 -5.63
N THR A 163 -12.64 -0.14 -6.77
CA THR A 163 -12.03 1.04 -7.41
C THR A 163 -12.44 2.37 -6.77
N SER A 164 -13.14 2.31 -5.63
CA SER A 164 -13.65 3.47 -4.91
C SER A 164 -12.53 4.28 -4.26
N GLU A 165 -12.78 5.57 -4.06
CA GLU A 165 -11.95 6.44 -3.23
C GLU A 165 -12.43 6.43 -1.79
N TYR A 166 -11.48 6.52 -0.87
CA TYR A 166 -11.75 6.57 0.57
C TYR A 166 -11.24 7.90 1.11
N ALA A 167 -12.10 8.62 1.82
CA ALA A 167 -11.75 9.87 2.49
C ALA A 167 -11.08 9.57 3.83
N VAL A 168 -9.83 10.01 3.99
CA VAL A 168 -9.04 9.81 5.21
C VAL A 168 -8.42 11.12 5.65
N LYS A 169 -8.38 11.40 6.96
CA LYS A 169 -7.67 12.58 7.48
C LYS A 169 -6.20 12.23 7.63
N ILE A 170 -5.31 13.03 7.04
CA ILE A 170 -3.85 12.85 7.11
C ILE A 170 -3.19 14.18 7.47
N SER A 171 -2.13 14.10 8.26
CA SER A 171 -1.26 15.23 8.62
C SER A 171 0.16 14.73 8.88
N PRO A 172 1.20 15.30 8.26
CA PRO A 172 1.15 16.24 7.14
C PRO A 172 0.53 15.61 5.88
N LEU A 173 0.07 16.43 4.95
CA LEU A 173 -0.49 15.99 3.69
C LEU A 173 0.60 15.37 2.80
N PRO A 174 0.44 14.11 2.34
CA PRO A 174 1.32 13.48 1.37
C PRO A 174 1.08 14.06 -0.03
N SER A 175 2.07 14.01 -0.92
CA SER A 175 1.96 14.54 -2.30
C SER A 175 1.01 13.71 -3.17
N LEU A 176 0.47 14.32 -4.23
CA LEU A 176 -0.47 13.63 -5.11
C LEU A 176 0.24 12.49 -5.85
N GLY A 177 -0.42 11.35 -5.98
CA GLY A 177 0.14 10.13 -6.56
C GLY A 177 1.15 9.39 -5.67
N SER A 178 1.48 9.91 -4.48
CA SER A 178 2.33 9.19 -3.54
C SER A 178 1.58 8.07 -2.83
N ASN A 179 2.33 7.17 -2.21
CA ASN A 179 1.79 6.07 -1.43
C ASN A 179 1.54 6.51 0.01
N ALA A 180 0.35 6.22 0.52
CA ALA A 180 -0.01 6.28 1.93
C ALA A 180 -0.20 4.85 2.46
N SER A 181 0.52 4.50 3.52
CA SER A 181 0.31 3.21 4.21
C SER A 181 -1.03 3.25 4.93
N VAL A 182 -1.86 2.24 4.72
CA VAL A 182 -3.20 2.18 5.30
C VAL A 182 -3.51 0.82 5.92
N HIS A 183 -4.28 0.86 6.99
CA HIS A 183 -4.98 -0.27 7.56
C HIS A 183 -6.41 -0.30 6.99
N ILE A 184 -6.85 -1.48 6.57
CA ILE A 184 -8.14 -1.72 5.94
C ILE A 184 -8.89 -2.70 6.81
N LEU A 185 -10.08 -2.33 7.25
CA LEU A 185 -11.04 -3.22 7.90
C LEU A 185 -12.22 -3.38 6.96
N ALA A 186 -12.53 -4.61 6.54
CA ALA A 186 -13.62 -4.84 5.61
C ALA A 186 -14.40 -6.11 5.94
N LEU A 187 -15.68 -6.11 5.56
CA LEU A 187 -16.48 -7.32 5.52
C LEU A 187 -16.36 -7.94 4.12
N ILE A 188 -15.95 -9.21 4.05
CA ILE A 188 -15.75 -9.94 2.79
C ILE A 188 -16.83 -11.01 2.64
N SER A 189 -17.52 -11.02 1.50
CA SER A 189 -18.57 -11.99 1.20
C SER A 189 -18.02 -13.40 1.05
N SER A 190 -18.91 -14.40 1.08
CA SER A 190 -18.56 -15.81 0.81
C SER A 190 -17.92 -16.04 -0.57
N LYS A 191 -18.04 -15.08 -1.50
CA LYS A 191 -17.41 -15.12 -2.82
C LYS A 191 -16.02 -14.46 -2.87
N GLY A 192 -15.46 -14.03 -1.73
CA GLY A 192 -14.17 -13.34 -1.68
C GLY A 192 -14.22 -11.92 -2.23
N GLN A 193 -15.36 -11.23 -2.10
CA GLN A 193 -15.54 -9.85 -2.56
C GLN A 193 -15.82 -8.91 -1.39
N PHE A 194 -15.22 -7.72 -1.42
CA PHE A 194 -15.54 -6.63 -0.49
C PHE A 194 -17.03 -6.30 -0.55
N LEU A 195 -17.70 -6.24 0.60
CA LEU A 195 -19.07 -5.75 0.64
C LEU A 195 -19.10 -4.21 0.46
N PRO A 196 -20.00 -3.68 -0.38
CA PRO A 196 -20.16 -2.24 -0.55
C PRO A 196 -20.44 -1.53 0.78
N ASN A 197 -19.82 -0.37 0.99
CA ASN A 197 -20.00 0.47 2.19
C ASN A 197 -19.69 -0.23 3.52
N GLN A 198 -18.99 -1.37 3.50
CA GLN A 198 -18.55 -2.11 4.68
C GLN A 198 -17.02 -2.24 4.67
N THR A 199 -16.35 -1.15 4.28
CA THR A 199 -14.89 -1.03 4.23
C THR A 199 -14.50 0.27 4.88
N GLU A 200 -13.71 0.18 5.93
CA GLU A 200 -13.08 1.28 6.64
C GLU A 200 -11.60 1.29 6.30
N VAL A 201 -11.05 2.48 6.04
CA VAL A 201 -9.64 2.67 5.74
C VAL A 201 -9.09 3.74 6.66
N THR A 202 -7.97 3.45 7.30
CA THR A 202 -7.29 4.35 8.23
C THR A 202 -5.82 4.44 7.84
N VAL A 203 -5.24 5.63 7.90
CA VAL A 203 -3.81 5.81 7.58
C VAL A 203 -2.95 5.34 8.74
N LEU A 204 -1.88 4.61 8.41
CA LEU A 204 -0.84 4.21 9.34
C LEU A 204 0.22 5.33 9.37
N GLY A 205 0.43 5.89 10.57
CA GLY A 205 1.41 6.97 10.81
C GLY A 205 2.86 6.52 10.74
#